data_AF-A0A7G9ABI9-F1
#
_entry.id   AF-A0A7G9ABI9-F1
#
_cell.length_a   1.000
_cell.length_b   1.000
_cell.length_c   1.000
_cell.angle_alpha   90.00
_cell.angle_beta   90.00
_cell.angle_gamma   90.00
#
_symmetry.space_group_name_H-M   'P 1'
#
loop_
_entity.id
_entity.type
_entity.pdbx_description
1 polymer ?
#
loop_
_entity_poly.entity_id
_entity_poly.type
_entity_poly.pdbx_seq_one_letter_code
_entity_poly.pdbx_strand_id
1 'polypeptide(L)' 'MPEVLSHHWKNDCRLLETNIDKGFFSPAQNRLQCSDVIENVSKSDYDRAISGNRQTTIAEAMKEIFIR' A
#
# COMPACT_ATOMS: atom_id res chain seq x y z
N MET A 1 -7.49 -3.76 -9.23
CA MET A 1 -8.09 -3.01 -8.10
C MET A 1 -8.90 -1.87 -8.69
N PRO A 2 -10.13 -1.60 -8.21
CA PRO A 2 -10.95 -0.50 -8.72
C PRO A 2 -10.23 0.86 -8.65
N GLU A 3 -10.35 1.65 -9.71
CA GLU A 3 -9.71 2.96 -9.82
C GLU A 3 -10.16 3.91 -8.71
N VAL A 4 -11.45 3.89 -8.37
CA VAL A 4 -12.06 4.70 -7.32
C VAL A 4 -11.39 4.47 -5.96
N LEU A 5 -11.11 3.22 -5.60
CA LEU A 5 -10.42 2.91 -4.34
C LEU A 5 -8.96 3.36 -4.36
N SER A 6 -8.31 3.31 -5.53
CA SER A 6 -6.95 3.83 -5.67
C SER A 6 -6.90 5.33 -5.48
N HIS A 7 -7.84 6.08 -6.08
CA HIS A 7 -7.95 7.53 -5.90
C HIS A 7 -8.25 7.89 -4.44
N HIS A 8 -9.23 7.23 -3.82
CA HIS A 8 -9.60 7.44 -2.42
C HIS A 8 -8.39 7.30 -1.50
N TRP A 9 -7.72 6.14 -1.53
CA TRP A 9 -6.58 5.90 -0.65
C TRP A 9 -5.35 6.76 -0.94
N LYS A 10 -5.19 7.25 -2.18
CA LYS A 10 -4.07 8.12 -2.57
C LYS A 10 -4.27 9.57 -2.18
N ASN A 11 -5.48 10.09 -2.38
CA ASN A 11 -5.75 11.52 -2.35
C ASN A 11 -6.46 11.94 -1.06
N ASP A 12 -7.31 11.06 -0.52
CA ASP A 12 -8.22 11.40 0.58
C ASP A 12 -7.75 10.82 1.92
N CYS A 13 -6.73 9.96 1.89
CA CYS A 13 -6.22 9.23 3.04
C CYS A 13 -4.74 9.50 3.33
N ARG A 14 -4.39 9.46 4.62
CA ARG A 14 -3.01 9.47 5.12
C ARG A 14 -2.65 8.12 5.71
N LEU A 15 -1.56 7.52 5.25
CA LEU A 15 -0.98 6.33 5.87
C LEU A 15 -0.44 6.66 7.27
N LEU A 16 -0.95 5.98 8.29
CA LEU A 16 -0.52 6.12 9.68
C LEU A 16 0.45 5.01 10.09
N GLU A 17 0.13 3.77 9.74
CA GLU A 17 0.88 2.59 10.15
C GLU A 17 0.81 1.53 9.04
N THR A 18 1.90 0.80 8.82
CA THR A 18 1.98 -0.23 7.78
C THR A 18 2.39 -1.57 8.35
N ASN A 19 1.98 -2.65 7.67
CA ASN A 19 2.39 -4.01 8.00
C ASN A 19 2.00 -4.44 9.42
N ILE A 20 0.80 -4.05 9.84
CA ILE A 20 0.19 -4.46 11.10
C ILE A 20 -0.12 -5.94 10.99
N ASP A 21 0.64 -6.74 11.72
CA ASP A 21 0.42 -8.18 11.81
C ASP A 21 -0.88 -8.47 12.55
N LYS A 22 -1.70 -9.34 11.96
CA LYS A 22 -2.98 -9.81 12.53
C LYS A 22 -2.90 -11.29 12.90
N GLY A 23 -1.72 -11.88 12.84
CA GLY A 23 -1.46 -13.29 13.06
C GLY A 23 -1.43 -14.09 11.76
N PHE A 24 -0.91 -15.31 11.86
CA PHE A 24 -0.51 -16.14 10.72
C PHE A 24 -1.57 -16.39 9.65
N PHE A 25 -2.85 -16.42 10.03
CA PHE A 25 -3.96 -16.70 9.10
C PHE A 25 -4.62 -15.44 8.53
N SER A 26 -4.19 -14.26 8.95
CA SER A 26 -4.77 -12.98 8.52
C SER A 26 -3.76 -12.20 7.68
N PRO A 27 -4.20 -11.56 6.58
CA PRO A 27 -3.32 -10.69 5.82
C PRO A 27 -2.89 -9.49 6.68
N ALA A 28 -1.63 -9.06 6.50
CA ALA A 28 -1.13 -7.84 7.12
C ALA A 28 -1.96 -6.63 6.67
N GLN A 29 -2.18 -5.69 7.58
CA GLN A 29 -2.99 -4.51 7.34
C GLN A 29 -2.17 -3.22 7.40
N ASN A 30 -2.61 -2.20 6.67
CA ASN A 30 -2.18 -0.82 6.85
C ASN A 30 -3.32 -0.05 7.51
N ARG A 31 -2.98 0.91 8.36
CA ARG A 31 -3.92 1.85 8.97
C ARG A 31 -3.85 3.19 8.26
N LEU A 32 -4.97 3.61 7.70
CA LEU A 32 -5.13 4.89 7.03
C LEU A 32 -6.06 5.79 7.85
N GLN A 33 -5.76 7.08 7.89
CA GLN A 33 -6.70 8.13 8.31
C GLN A 33 -7.28 8.75 7.04
N CYS A 34 -8.56 8.50 6.78
CA CYS A 34 -9.31 9.04 5.65
C CYS A 34 -10.33 10.04 6.21
N SER A 35 -10.08 11.35 6.04
CA SER A 35 -10.85 12.40 6.71
C SER A 35 -10.98 12.16 8.23
N ASP A 36 -12.17 11.83 8.73
CA ASP A 36 -12.48 11.54 10.14
C ASP A 36 -12.52 10.04 10.48
N VAL A 37 -12.30 9.15 9.50
CA VAL A 37 -12.38 7.70 9.67
C VAL A 37 -11.00 7.04 9.62
N ILE A 38 -10.79 6.05 10.49
CA ILE A 38 -9.66 5.13 10.39
C ILE A 38 -10.06 3.90 9.56
N GLU A 39 -9.40 3.69 8.43
CA GLU A 39 -9.57 2.52 7.59
C GLU A 39 -8.40 1.54 7.79
N ASN A 40 -8.71 0.27 8.09
CA ASN A 40 -7.73 -0.80 8.05
C ASN A 40 -7.85 -1.52 6.72
N VAL A 41 -6.84 -1.38 5.88
CA VAL A 41 -6.81 -1.92 4.52
C VAL A 41 -5.78 -3.05 4.42
N SER A 42 -6.02 -4.05 3.58
CA SER A 42 -4.99 -5.05 3.28
C SER A 42 -3.74 -4.36 2.75
N LYS A 43 -2.56 -4.71 3.29
CA LYS A 43 -1.30 -4.16 2.84
C LYS A 43 -1.09 -4.39 1.34
N SER A 44 -1.39 -5.60 0.86
CA SER A 44 -1.20 -5.94 -0.56
C SER A 44 -2.11 -5.16 -1.48
N ASP A 45 -3.34 -4.87 -1.04
CA ASP A 45 -4.29 -4.07 -1.81
C ASP A 45 -3.87 -2.61 -1.83
N TYR A 46 -3.46 -2.06 -0.68
CA TYR A 46 -2.94 -0.70 -0.59
C TYR A 46 -1.68 -0.52 -1.43
N ASP A 47 -0.71 -1.42 -1.33
CA ASP A 47 0.53 -1.34 -2.11
C ASP A 47 0.25 -1.32 -3.62
N ARG A 48 -0.68 -2.18 -4.08
CA ARG A 48 -1.14 -2.19 -5.48
C ARG A 48 -1.91 -0.91 -5.85
N ALA A 49 -2.64 -0.33 -4.90
CA ALA A 49 -3.31 0.94 -5.09
C ALA A 49 -2.28 2.04 -5.35
N ILE A 50 -1.29 2.17 -4.47
CA ILE A 50 -0.28 3.24 -4.49
C ILE A 50 0.69 3.08 -5.65
N SER A 51 1.13 1.86 -5.97
CA SER A 51 2.03 1.63 -7.10
C SER A 51 1.40 2.07 -8.42
N GLY A 52 0.06 2.03 -8.55
CA GLY A 52 -0.58 2.11 -9.86
C GLY A 52 -0.06 1.00 -10.78
N ASN A 53 -0.34 1.07 -12.09
CA ASN A 53 0.24 0.17 -13.11
C ASN A 53 1.77 0.31 -13.27
N ARG A 54 2.49 0.84 -12.28
CA ARG A 54 3.94 0.93 -12.28
C ARG A 54 4.50 -0.48 -12.14
N GLN A 55 4.70 -1.14 -13.28
CA GLN A 55 5.64 -2.23 -13.38
C GLN A 55 6.99 -1.68 -12.97
N THR A 56 7.46 -2.03 -11.77
CA THR A 56 8.86 -1.85 -11.39
C THR A 56 9.68 -2.52 -12.47
N THR A 57 10.39 -1.71 -13.26
CA THR A 57 11.22 -2.26 -14.32
C THR A 57 12.36 -3.04 -13.68
N ILE A 58 12.87 -4.07 -14.36
CA ILE A 58 14.03 -4.84 -13.86
C ILE A 58 15.20 -3.90 -13.52
N ALA A 59 15.33 -2.78 -14.24
CA ALA A 59 16.34 -1.75 -13.98
C ALA A 59 16.16 -1.02 -12.63
N GLU A 60 14.93 -0.74 -12.20
CA GLU A 60 14.66 -0.11 -10.90
C GLU A 60 14.89 -1.10 -9.75
N ALA A 61 14.46 -2.35 -9.92
CA ALA A 61 14.69 -3.40 -8.93
C ALA A 61 16.19 -3.71 -8.75
N MET A 62 16.98 -3.62 -9.82
CA MET A 62 18.42 -3.84 -9.78
C MET A 62 19.19 -2.75 -9.02
N LYS A 63 18.73 -1.48 -9.01
CA LYS A 63 19.43 -0.41 -8.29
C LYS A 63 19.55 -0.68 -6.79
N GLU A 64 18.52 -1.24 -6.18
CA GLU A 64 18.53 -1.60 -4.75
C GLU A 64 19.50 -2.75 -4.42
N ILE A 65 19.86 -3.57 -5.42
CA ILE A 65 20.77 -4.71 -5.25
C ILE A 65 22.24 -4.29 -5.45
N PHE A 66 22.50 -3.34 -6.36
CA PHE A 66 23.86 -2.92 -6.73
C PHE A 66 24.43 -1.75 -5.89
N ILE A 67 23.68 -1.20 -4.92
CA ILE A 67 24.18 -0.20 -3.94
C ILE A 67 24.50 -0.88 -2.60
N ARG A 68 25.05 -2.10 -2.64
CA ARG A 68 25.68 -2.76 -1.48
C ARG A 68 27.17 -2.89 -1.68
#